data_AF-A0A527XHM5-F1
#
_entry.id   AF-A0A527XHM5-F1
#
_cell.length_a   1.000
_cell.length_b   1.000
_cell.length_c   1.000
_cell.angle_alpha   90.00
_cell.angle_beta   90.00
_cell.angle_gamma   90.00
#
_symmetry.space_group_name_H-M   'P 1'
#
loop_
_entity.id
_entity.type
_entity.pdbx_description
1 polymer ?
#
loop_
_entity_poly.entity_id
_entity_poly.type
_entity_poly.pdbx_seq_one_letter_code
_entity_poly.pdbx_strand_id
1 'polypeptide(L)' 'LEIVASGELADLAAEGFDAGIRIGDLIAPDMVAVRLTPSFPMVVVGSPDYLRRRAAPERIEDLRDHACLRLRRSNGSV' A
#
# COMPACT_ATOMS: atom_id res chain seq x y z
N LEU A 1 -10.79 -8.64 -21.75
CA LEU A 1 -10.52 -8.00 -20.45
C LEU A 1 -9.05 -7.68 -20.40
N GLU A 2 -8.73 -6.39 -20.34
CA GLU A 2 -7.35 -5.90 -20.21
C GLU A 2 -7.15 -5.40 -18.78
N ILE A 3 -6.00 -5.71 -18.19
CA ILE A 3 -5.69 -5.35 -16.80
C ILE A 3 -4.27 -4.83 -16.76
N VAL A 4 -4.12 -3.62 -16.21
CA VAL A 4 -2.82 -2.99 -15.95
C VAL A 4 -2.69 -2.78 -14.44
N ALA A 5 -1.51 -3.11 -13.90
CA ALA A 5 -1.18 -2.89 -12.50
C ALA A 5 0.01 -1.92 -12.41
N SER A 6 -0.25 -0.74 -11.84
CA SER A 6 0.75 0.30 -11.61
C SER A 6 0.62 0.84 -10.19
N GLY A 7 1.74 1.24 -9.59
CA GLY A 7 1.77 1.96 -8.31
C GLY A 7 1.64 3.48 -8.47
N GLU A 8 1.49 3.97 -9.69
CA GLU A 8 1.46 5.40 -9.99
C GLU A 8 0.06 5.98 -9.99
N LEU A 9 0.00 7.29 -9.78
CA LEU A 9 -1.24 8.04 -9.87
C LEU A 9 -1.55 8.38 -11.34
N ALA A 10 -2.12 7.41 -12.05
CA ALA A 10 -2.53 7.55 -13.45
C ALA A 10 -3.82 8.37 -13.62
N ASP A 11 -3.96 9.05 -14.76
CA ASP A 11 -5.25 9.60 -15.21
C ASP A 11 -5.95 8.53 -16.04
N LEU A 12 -6.87 7.82 -15.37
CA LEU A 12 -7.52 6.65 -15.95
C LEU A 12 -8.30 6.99 -17.22
N ALA A 13 -8.98 8.14 -17.24
CA ALA A 13 -9.78 8.55 -18.39
C ALA A 13 -8.89 8.94 -19.57
N ALA A 14 -7.83 9.72 -19.34
CA ALA A 14 -6.89 10.10 -20.39
C ALA A 14 -6.14 8.90 -20.98
N GLU A 15 -5.88 7.87 -20.17
CA GLU A 15 -5.22 6.63 -20.59
C GLU A 15 -6.20 5.60 -21.22
N GLY A 16 -7.49 5.92 -21.29
CA GLY A 16 -8.50 5.08 -21.94
C GLY A 16 -9.02 3.92 -21.07
N PHE A 17 -8.81 3.95 -19.76
CA PHE A 17 -9.40 2.99 -18.83
C PHE A 17 -10.83 3.37 -18.46
N ASP A 18 -11.73 2.37 -18.47
CA ASP A 18 -13.12 2.54 -18.03
C ASP A 18 -13.26 2.68 -16.50
N ALA A 19 -12.34 2.08 -15.73
CA ALA A 19 -12.39 2.04 -14.27
C ALA A 19 -11.01 1.77 -13.65
N GLY A 20 -10.87 2.05 -12.35
CA GLY A 20 -9.68 1.68 -11.59
C GLY A 20 -10.01 1.37 -10.13
N ILE A 21 -9.12 0.60 -9.50
CA ILE A 21 -9.20 0.23 -8.08
C ILE A 21 -8.01 0.86 -7.36
N ARG A 22 -8.27 1.63 -6.29
CA ARG A 22 -7.23 2.31 -5.51
C ARG A 22 -7.50 2.23 -4.01
N ILE A 23 -6.43 2.28 -3.22
CA ILE A 23 -6.49 2.42 -1.77
C ILE A 23 -6.41 3.92 -1.45
N GLY A 24 -7.46 4.47 -0.83
CA GLY A 24 -7.55 5.87 -0.43
C GLY A 24 -8.62 6.66 -1.19
N ASP A 25 -8.67 7.97 -0.92
CA ASP A 25 -9.80 8.83 -1.32
C ASP A 25 -9.53 9.67 -2.57
N LEU A 26 -8.42 9.43 -3.28
CA LEU A 26 -8.08 10.24 -4.45
C LEU A 26 -8.81 9.72 -5.69
N ILE A 27 -9.78 10.50 -6.15
CA ILE A 27 -10.59 10.24 -7.34
C ILE A 27 -10.07 11.12 -8.47
N ALA A 28 -9.89 10.56 -9.67
CA ALA A 28 -9.56 11.35 -10.84
C ALA A 28 -10.70 12.33 -11.16
N PRO A 29 -10.42 13.48 -11.80
CA PRO A 29 -11.46 14.36 -12.31
C PRO A 29 -12.49 13.57 -13.14
N ASP A 30 -13.76 13.93 -13.03
CA ASP A 30 -14.87 13.32 -13.78
C ASP A 30 -15.14 11.83 -13.50
N MET A 31 -14.58 11.25 -12.43
CA MET A 31 -14.90 9.91 -11.96
C MET A 31 -15.71 9.91 -10.65
N VAL A 32 -16.41 8.81 -10.39
CA VAL A 32 -17.14 8.56 -9.13
C VAL A 32 -16.48 7.39 -8.39
N ALA A 33 -16.25 7.54 -7.09
CA ALA A 33 -15.77 6.45 -6.25
C ALA A 33 -16.91 5.63 -5.66
N VAL A 34 -16.72 4.31 -5.65
CA VAL A 34 -17.55 3.35 -4.94
C VAL A 34 -16.68 2.60 -3.94
N ARG A 35 -17.11 2.56 -2.68
CA ARG A 35 -16.41 1.82 -1.63
C ARG A 35 -16.55 0.31 -1.89
N LEU A 36 -15.43 -0.37 -2.09
CA LEU A 36 -15.39 -1.83 -2.31
C LEU A 36 -15.28 -2.64 -1.02
N THR A 37 -14.65 -2.08 0.03
CA THR A 37 -14.41 -2.77 1.31
C THR A 37 -14.65 -1.86 2.52
N PRO A 38 -14.86 -2.43 3.72
CA PRO A 38 -14.67 -1.70 4.97
C PRO A 38 -13.26 -1.10 5.07
N SER A 39 -13.10 -0.08 5.90
CA SER A 39 -11.77 0.44 6.24
C SER A 39 -10.95 -0.62 6.97
N PHE A 40 -9.66 -0.71 6.66
CA PHE A 40 -8.73 -1.66 7.30
C PHE A 40 -7.49 -0.93 7.84
N PRO A 41 -6.92 -1.37 8.97
CA PRO A 41 -5.74 -0.75 9.54
C PRO A 41 -4.47 -1.15 8.78
N MET A 42 -3.48 -0.26 8.79
CA MET A 42 -2.10 -0.66 8.52
C MET A 42 -1.53 -1.35 9.77
N VAL A 43 -0.92 -2.52 9.60
CA VAL A 43 -0.35 -3.31 10.69
C VAL A 43 1.10 -3.68 10.40
N VAL A 44 1.92 -3.73 11.46
CA VAL A 44 3.28 -4.24 11.39
C VAL A 44 3.23 -5.76 11.53
N VAL A 45 3.83 -6.47 10.59
CA VAL A 45 3.90 -7.94 10.60
C VAL A 45 5.33 -8.39 10.38
N GLY A 46 5.64 -9.59 10.87
CA GLY A 46 6.92 -10.26 10.65
C GLY A 46 6.69 -11.73 10.38
N SER A 47 7.63 -12.37 9.67
CA SER A 47 7.56 -13.82 9.51
C SER A 47 7.71 -14.51 10.87
N PRO A 48 6.99 -15.61 11.13
CA PRO A 48 7.12 -16.33 12.41
C PRO A 48 8.56 -16.73 12.72
N ASP A 49 9.32 -17.06 11.68
CA ASP A 49 10.72 -17.47 11.79
C ASP A 49 11.66 -16.34 12.21
N TYR A 50 11.43 -15.13 11.72
CA TYR A 50 12.19 -13.95 12.14
C TYR A 50 11.85 -13.58 13.60
N LEU A 51 10.57 -13.56 13.94
CA LEU A 51 10.08 -13.17 15.28
C LEU A 51 10.42 -14.19 16.37
N ARG A 52 10.73 -15.45 16.04
CA ARG A 52 11.28 -16.41 17.02
C ARG A 52 12.74 -16.15 17.39
N ARG A 53 13.50 -15.53 16.49
CA ARG A 53 14.95 -15.26 16.66
C ARG A 53 15.26 -13.87 17.21
N ARG A 54 14.25 -13.01 17.29
CA ARG A 54 14.35 -11.62 17.76
C ARG A 54 13.31 -11.42 18.85
N ALA A 55 13.62 -10.60 19.85
CA ALA A 55 12.61 -10.20 20.82
C ALA A 55 11.44 -9.55 20.07
N ALA A 56 10.21 -9.81 20.51
CA ALA A 56 9.06 -9.11 19.95
C ALA A 56 9.13 -7.63 20.36
N PRO A 57 8.89 -6.68 19.43
CA PRO A 57 8.87 -5.26 19.79
C PRO A 57 7.66 -4.98 20.68
N GLU A 58 7.89 -4.32 21.82
CA GLU A 58 6.84 -3.90 22.75
C GLU A 58 6.49 -2.41 22.57
N ARG A 59 7.42 -1.65 22.00
CA ARG A 59 7.28 -0.22 21.69
C ARG A 59 7.86 0.09 20.32
N ILE A 60 7.45 1.20 19.73
CA ILE A 60 7.79 1.57 18.34
C ILE A 60 9.30 1.71 18.18
N GLU A 61 10.00 2.19 19.21
CA GLU A 61 11.44 2.40 19.22
C GLU A 61 12.22 1.09 19.04
N ASP A 62 11.69 -0.03 19.52
CA ASP A 62 12.31 -1.35 19.41
C ASP A 62 12.48 -1.78 17.94
N LEU A 63 11.65 -1.23 17.03
CA LEU A 63 11.75 -1.49 15.59
C LEU A 63 13.07 -1.01 14.98
N ARG A 64 13.81 -0.13 15.67
CA ARG A 64 15.17 0.29 15.25
C ARG A 64 16.16 -0.86 15.28
N ASP A 65 15.94 -1.83 16.16
CA ASP A 65 16.77 -3.03 16.30
C ASP A 65 16.28 -4.19 15.42
N HIS A 66 15.25 -3.94 14.61
CA HIS A 66 14.66 -4.90 13.69
C HIS A 66 15.01 -4.60 12.23
N ALA A 67 15.10 -5.67 11.43
CA ALA A 67 15.23 -5.58 9.97
C ALA A 67 13.89 -5.19 9.33
N CYS A 68 13.51 -3.92 9.47
CA CYS A 68 12.27 -3.38 8.91
C CYS A 68 12.34 -3.27 7.39
N LEU A 69 11.43 -3.97 6.70
CA LEU A 69 11.25 -3.84 5.26
C LEU A 69 10.41 -2.61 4.96
N ARG A 70 10.87 -1.77 4.03
CA ARG A 70 10.19 -0.54 3.61
C ARG A 70 9.86 -0.60 2.14
N LEU A 71 8.71 -0.06 1.77
CA LEU A 71 8.28 0.03 0.38
C LEU A 71 8.98 1.21 -0.29
N ARG A 72 9.80 0.93 -1.30
CA ARG A 72 10.32 1.96 -2.19
C ARG A 72 9.31 2.26 -3.29
N ARG A 73 8.87 3.51 -3.40
CA ARG A 73 7.94 3.96 -4.45
C ARG A 73 8.65 4.22 -5.78
N SER A 74 7.90 4.32 -6.88
CA SER A 74 8.46 4.59 -8.22
C SER A 74 9.24 5.90 -8.28
N ASN A 75 8.83 6.92 -7.52
CA ASN A 75 9.55 8.19 -7.35
C ASN A 75 10.83 8.10 -6.50
N GLY A 76 11.23 6.90 -6.08
CA GLY A 76 12.44 6.66 -5.30
C GLY A 76 12.33 6.90 -3.79
N SER A 77 11.21 7.43 -3.29
CA SER A 77 10.97 7.60 -1.85
C SER A 77 10.81 6.24 -1.14
N VAL A 78 11.19 6.19 0.14
CA VAL A 78 11.13 5.03 1.04
C VAL A 78 10.43 5.42 2.32
#